data_AF-T0J9J5-F1
#
_entry.id   AF-T0J9J5-F1
#
_cell.length_a   1.000
_cell.length_b   1.000
_cell.length_c   1.000
_cell.angle_alpha   90.00
_cell.angle_beta   90.00
_cell.angle_gamma   90.00
#
_symmetry.space_group_name_H-M   'P 1'
#
loop_
_entity.id
_entity.type
_entity.pdbx_description
1 polymer ?
#
loop_
_entity_poly.entity_id
_entity_poly.type
_entity_poly.pdbx_seq_one_letter_code
_entity_poly.pdbx_strand_id
1 'polypeptide(L)' 'MQVQAMALAAQRHRQAECSRIDAALMRIDSGDYGWCVRCGEEIEAKRLDRAPATTMCLACAKEG' A
#
# COMPACT_ATOMS: atom_id res chain seq x y z
N MET A 1 -19.76 25.62 -11.72
CA MET A 1 -18.69 24.70 -12.20
C MET A 1 -18.11 23.95 -11.00
N GLN A 2 -18.35 22.65 -10.87
CA GLN A 2 -17.89 21.83 -9.72
C GLN A 2 -17.25 20.48 -10.15
N VAL A 3 -17.38 20.11 -11.42
CA VAL A 3 -16.97 18.79 -11.96
C VAL A 3 -15.46 18.63 -12.19
N GLN A 4 -14.72 19.73 -12.40
CA GLN A 4 -13.29 19.67 -12.72
C GLN A 4 -12.42 19.25 -11.51
N ALA A 5 -12.80 19.65 -10.29
CA ALA A 5 -12.06 19.32 -9.07
C ALA A 5 -12.11 17.81 -8.74
N MET A 6 -13.24 17.17 -8.99
CA MET A 6 -13.43 15.74 -8.73
C MET A 6 -12.61 14.87 -9.70
N ALA A 7 -12.55 15.24 -10.98
CA ALA A 7 -11.76 14.52 -11.98
C ALA A 7 -10.26 14.50 -11.63
N LEU A 8 -9.72 15.63 -11.16
CA LEU A 8 -8.33 15.73 -10.73
C LEU A 8 -8.05 14.89 -9.47
N ALA A 9 -8.95 14.90 -8.49
CA ALA A 9 -8.82 14.07 -7.29
C ALA A 9 -8.76 12.58 -7.65
N ALA A 10 -9.66 12.11 -8.52
CA ALA A 10 -9.66 10.73 -8.99
C ALA A 10 -8.37 10.34 -9.72
N GLN A 11 -7.80 11.25 -10.53
CA GLN A 11 -6.51 11.02 -11.17
C GLN A 11 -5.37 10.88 -10.16
N ARG A 12 -5.31 11.74 -9.15
CA ARG A 12 -4.29 11.66 -8.09
C ARG A 12 -4.37 10.36 -7.31
N HIS A 13 -5.59 9.90 -6.97
CA HIS A 13 -5.78 8.62 -6.31
C HIS A 13 -5.28 7.45 -7.15
N ARG A 14 -5.59 7.43 -8.45
CA ARG A 14 -5.07 6.39 -9.37
C ARG A 14 -3.56 6.38 -9.43
N GLN A 15 -2.94 7.56 -9.54
CA GLN A 15 -1.48 7.65 -9.61
C GLN A 15 -0.80 7.21 -8.31
N ALA A 16 -1.37 7.58 -7.16
CA ALA A 16 -0.90 7.09 -5.87
C ALA A 16 -1.04 5.57 -5.76
N GLU A 17 -2.11 4.98 -6.31
CA GLU A 17 -2.28 3.54 -6.35
C GLU A 17 -1.20 2.84 -7.16
N CYS A 18 -0.91 3.34 -8.37
CA CYS A 18 0.17 2.80 -9.20
C CYS A 18 1.51 2.84 -8.44
N SER A 19 1.84 3.98 -7.83
CA SER A 19 3.09 4.10 -7.06
C SER A 19 3.16 3.14 -5.87
N ARG A 20 2.03 2.85 -5.21
CA ARG A 20 1.98 1.85 -4.14
C ARG A 20 2.22 0.43 -4.67
N ILE A 21 1.65 0.10 -5.82
CA ILE A 21 1.84 -1.20 -6.48
C ILE A 21 3.30 -1.35 -6.93
N ASP A 22 3.89 -0.33 -7.56
CA ASP A 22 5.28 -0.34 -7.98
C ASP A 22 6.23 -0.58 -6.80
N ALA A 23 6.00 0.10 -5.67
CA ALA A 23 6.77 -0.12 -4.45
C ALA A 23 6.61 -1.54 -3.88
N ALA A 24 5.42 -2.13 -4.00
CA ALA A 24 5.18 -3.50 -3.57
C ALA A 24 5.94 -4.51 -4.45
N LEU A 25 5.95 -4.30 -5.77
CA LEU A 25 6.72 -5.11 -6.72
C LEU A 25 8.23 -5.02 -6.44
N MET A 26 8.76 -3.82 -6.20
CA MET A 26 10.16 -3.64 -5.83
C MET A 26 10.55 -4.41 -4.56
N ARG A 27 9.64 -4.49 -3.58
CA ARG A 27 9.88 -5.29 -2.36
C ARG A 27 9.85 -6.80 -2.63
N ILE A 28 9.05 -7.25 -3.61
CA ILE A 28 9.08 -8.66 -4.01
C ILE A 28 10.45 -8.97 -4.59
N ASP A 29 10.96 -8.10 -5.46
CA ASP A 29 12.26 -8.27 -6.10
C ASP A 29 13.43 -8.20 -5.09
N SER A 30 13.31 -7.37 -4.04
CA SER A 30 14.32 -7.31 -2.97
C SER A 30 14.23 -8.44 -1.95
N GLY A 31 13.14 -9.21 -1.94
CA GLY A 31 12.85 -10.22 -0.92
C GLY A 31 12.25 -9.66 0.38
N ASP A 32 11.97 -8.37 0.44
CA ASP A 32 11.37 -7.70 1.61
C ASP A 32 9.84 -7.76 1.61
N TYR A 33 9.22 -8.31 0.57
CA TYR A 33 7.77 -8.46 0.52
C TYR A 33 7.25 -9.35 1.65
N GLY A 34 6.15 -8.92 2.27
CA GLY A 34 5.59 -9.61 3.43
C GLY A 34 6.15 -9.18 4.77
N TRP A 35 7.12 -8.25 4.84
CA TRP A 35 7.65 -7.74 6.11
C TRP A 35 7.15 -6.33 6.46
N CYS A 36 6.77 -6.12 7.71
CA CYS A 36 6.28 -4.84 8.21
C CYS A 36 7.43 -3.83 8.28
N VAL A 37 7.29 -2.67 7.63
CA VAL A 37 8.34 -1.63 7.61
C VAL A 37 8.54 -0.94 8.96
N ARG A 38 7.61 -1.14 9.91
CA ARG A 38 7.64 -0.48 11.22
C ARG A 38 8.23 -1.36 12.31
N CYS A 39 7.75 -2.60 12.45
CA CYS A 39 8.22 -3.52 13.49
C CYS A 39 9.17 -4.61 12.96
N GLY A 40 9.27 -4.80 11.65
CA GLY A 40 10.09 -5.87 11.05
C GLY A 40 9.47 -7.26 11.11
N GLU A 41 8.26 -7.42 11.66
CA GLU A 41 7.56 -8.70 11.72
C GLU A 41 6.84 -9.04 10.41
N GLU A 42 6.48 -10.30 10.22
CA GLU A 42 5.72 -10.76 9.06
C GLU A 42 4.30 -10.15 9.03
N ILE A 43 3.88 -9.74 7.84
CA ILE A 43 2.52 -9.28 7.56
C ILE A 43 1.66 -10.50 7.27
N GLU A 44 0.49 -10.57 7.90
CA GLU A 44 -0.39 -11.72 7.76
C GLU A 44 -0.80 -11.94 6.29
N ALA A 45 -0.65 -13.17 5.78
CA ALA A 45 -0.94 -13.50 4.38
C ALA A 45 -2.35 -13.05 3.94
N LYS A 46 -3.37 -13.28 4.78
CA LYS A 46 -4.76 -12.83 4.53
C LYS A 46 -4.89 -11.31 4.34
N ARG A 47 -3.97 -10.53 4.90
CA ARG A 47 -3.92 -9.07 4.76
C ARG A 47 -3.29 -8.70 3.42
N LEU A 48 -2.21 -9.38 3.02
CA LEU A 48 -1.59 -9.22 1.70
C LEU A 48 -2.55 -9.66 0.58
N ASP A 49 -3.32 -10.73 0.77
CA ASP A 49 -4.36 -11.17 -0.19
C ASP A 49 -5.41 -10.07 -0.47
N ARG A 50 -5.76 -9.29 0.56
CA ARG A 50 -6.76 -8.21 0.45
C ARG A 50 -6.15 -6.88 0.02
N ALA A 51 -4.94 -6.60 0.47
CA ALA A 51 -4.23 -5.34 0.23
C ALA A 51 -2.75 -5.63 -0.07
N PRO A 52 -2.42 -6.05 -1.31
CA PRO A 52 -1.08 -6.52 -1.66
C PRO A 52 0.01 -5.46 -1.52
N ALA A 53 -0.36 -4.19 -1.65
CA ALA A 53 0.56 -3.07 -1.52
C ALA A 53 0.67 -2.52 -0.07
N THR A 54 0.15 -3.24 0.93
CA THR A 54 0.33 -2.83 2.33
C THR A 54 1.77 -3.04 2.78
N THR A 55 2.30 -2.08 3.53
CA THR A 55 3.67 -2.12 4.06
C THR A 55 3.72 -2.42 5.56
N MET A 56 2.56 -2.58 6.21
CA MET A 56 2.44 -2.69 7.67
C MET A 56 1.54 -3.85 8.08
N CYS A 57 1.94 -4.54 9.16
CA CYS A 57 1.12 -5.56 9.82
C CYS A 57 -0.12 -4.94 10.47
N LEU A 58 -1.09 -5.78 10.84
CA LEU A 58 -2.34 -5.31 11.42
C LEU A 58 -2.13 -4.57 12.76
N ALA A 59 -1.18 -5.02 13.59
CA ALA A 59 -0.87 -4.39 14.87
C ALA A 59 -0.39 -2.94 14.68
N CYS A 60 0.67 -2.75 13.90
CA CYS A 60 1.22 -1.43 13.63
C CYS A 60 0.25 -0.49 12.91
N ALA A 61 -0.65 -1.02 12.08
CA ALA A 61 -1.66 -0.23 11.38
C ALA A 61 -2.82 0.23 12.28
N LYS A 62 -3.01 -0.38 13.45
CA LYS A 62 -4.04 0.04 14.43
C LYS A 62 -3.56 1.13 15.39
N GLU A 63 -2.25 1.37 15.45
CA GLU A 63 -1.63 2.31 16.37
C GLU A 63 -1.48 3.74 15.82
N GLY A 64 -1.89 3.98 14.56
CA GLY A 64 -1.91 5.29 13.91
C GLY A 64 -3.31 5.67 13.47
#